data_AF-A0A0N0A2C6-F1
#
_entry.id   AF-A0A0N0A2C6-F1
#
_cell.length_a   1.000
_cell.length_b   1.000
_cell.length_c   1.000
_cell.angle_alpha   90.00
_cell.angle_beta   90.00
_cell.angle_gamma   90.00
#
_symmetry.space_group_name_H-M   'P 1'
#
loop_
_entity.id
_entity.type
_entity.pdbx_description
1 polymer ?
#
loop_
_entity_poly.entity_id
_entity_poly.type
_entity_poly.pdbx_seq_one_letter_code
_entity_poly.pdbx_strand_id
1 'polypeptide(L)'
;MRRHATTVAVLLAAGLALAGCSNSSDTADAKPSPSKTVDKKETFLTAARAAGFKSWIEKPPSDDELADFPSEWCTALNEGHSVDWLFNEGGLYPYGTDWGTKKPEAYQLLVMGVKVYCPKHEGQVKEELRATGEY
;
A
#
# COMPACT_ATOMS: atom_id res chain seq x y z
N MET A 1 -15.95 51.17 -10.09
CA MET A 1 -15.32 50.46 -8.96
C MET A 1 -13.84 50.26 -9.27
N ARG A 2 -12.98 50.45 -8.26
CA ARG A 2 -11.51 50.55 -8.37
C ARG A 2 -10.87 49.22 -8.78
N ARG A 3 -9.80 49.32 -9.57
CA ARG A 3 -8.88 48.24 -9.96
C ARG A 3 -7.98 47.88 -8.78
N HIS A 4 -7.75 46.59 -8.54
CA HIS A 4 -6.53 46.10 -7.90
C HIS A 4 -6.06 44.84 -8.62
N ALA A 5 -4.88 44.93 -9.22
CA ALA A 5 -4.07 43.82 -9.70
C ALA A 5 -2.88 43.72 -8.75
N THR A 6 -2.49 42.52 -8.28
CA THR A 6 -1.09 42.26 -7.88
C THR A 6 -0.78 40.76 -7.89
N THR A 7 0.31 40.44 -8.57
CA THR A 7 0.99 39.17 -8.83
C THR A 7 1.97 38.81 -7.69
N VAL A 8 2.14 37.52 -7.36
CA VAL A 8 3.25 36.97 -6.55
C VAL A 8 3.49 35.52 -7.05
N ALA A 9 4.51 35.19 -7.86
CA ALA A 9 5.96 35.02 -7.60
C ALA A 9 6.32 33.87 -6.64
N VAL A 10 6.86 32.76 -7.17
CA VAL A 10 7.52 31.66 -6.43
C VAL A 10 8.72 31.21 -7.29
N LEU A 11 9.93 31.73 -6.99
CA LEU A 11 11.08 31.07 -6.30
C LEU A 11 11.87 30.12 -7.25
N LEU A 12 13.06 30.49 -7.73
CA LEU A 12 14.41 30.27 -7.11
C LEU A 12 14.59 28.86 -6.51
N ALA A 13 15.69 28.13 -6.60
CA ALA A 13 17.01 28.16 -7.26
C ALA A 13 17.75 26.92 -6.70
N ALA A 14 18.98 26.66 -7.19
CA ALA A 14 19.98 25.68 -6.71
C ALA A 14 19.80 24.23 -7.22
N GLY A 15 20.75 23.59 -7.92
CA GLY A 15 22.17 23.87 -8.13
C GLY A 15 23.05 23.00 -7.23
N LEU A 16 24.02 22.31 -7.85
CA LEU A 16 25.13 21.53 -7.27
C LEU A 16 24.71 20.17 -6.64
N ALA A 17 25.44 19.06 -6.77
CA ALA A 17 26.89 18.91 -6.79
C ALA A 17 27.36 17.53 -7.33
N LEU A 18 28.48 17.58 -8.05
CA LEU A 18 29.63 16.67 -8.08
C LEU A 18 29.46 15.16 -8.35
N ALA A 19 29.98 14.78 -9.52
CA ALA A 19 30.69 13.53 -9.73
C ALA A 19 31.80 13.34 -8.67
N GLY A 20 31.77 12.18 -8.02
CA GLY A 20 32.82 11.71 -7.13
C GLY A 20 33.05 10.22 -7.37
N CYS A 21 33.81 9.90 -8.41
CA CYS A 21 34.40 8.57 -8.57
C CYS A 21 35.61 8.49 -7.62
N SER A 22 35.41 7.97 -6.42
CA SER A 22 36.51 7.44 -5.61
C SER A 22 36.61 5.95 -5.87
N ASN A 23 37.61 5.59 -6.68
CA ASN A 23 38.05 4.22 -6.88
C ASN A 23 39.05 3.90 -5.75
N SER A 24 38.61 3.15 -4.75
CA SER A 24 39.50 2.54 -3.75
C SER A 24 39.25 1.04 -3.69
N SER A 25 40.34 0.33 -3.91
CA SER A 25 40.50 -1.10 -4.06
C SER A 25 40.26 -1.87 -2.77
N ASP A 26 39.90 -3.14 -2.97
CA ASP A 26 40.14 -4.29 -2.09
C ASP A 26 39.62 -4.23 -0.66
N THR A 27 38.47 -4.88 -0.44
CA THR A 27 38.35 -5.96 0.55
C THR A 27 37.17 -6.85 0.13
N ALA A 28 37.39 -8.16 0.17
CA ALA A 28 36.36 -9.17 -0.08
C ALA A 28 35.31 -9.13 1.03
N ASP A 29 34.33 -8.25 0.91
CA ASP A 29 33.15 -8.26 1.75
C ASP A 29 32.17 -9.30 1.19
N ALA A 30 32.10 -10.42 1.91
CA ALA A 30 31.07 -11.42 1.74
C ALA A 30 29.71 -10.73 1.58
N LYS A 31 29.11 -10.87 0.38
CA LYS A 31 27.75 -10.42 0.09
C LYS A 31 26.90 -10.83 1.30
N PRO A 32 26.20 -9.89 1.97
CA PRO A 32 25.24 -10.27 2.99
C PRO A 32 24.30 -11.27 2.33
N SER A 33 24.37 -12.53 2.76
CA SER A 33 23.35 -13.52 2.44
C SER A 33 22.03 -12.85 2.76
N PRO A 34 21.06 -12.79 1.82
CA PRO A 34 19.84 -12.04 2.04
C PRO A 34 19.25 -12.51 3.36
N SER A 35 19.31 -11.65 4.38
CA SER A 35 18.60 -11.86 5.62
C SER A 35 17.20 -12.23 5.21
N LYS A 36 16.71 -13.40 5.68
CA LYS A 36 15.38 -13.94 5.38
C LYS A 36 14.40 -12.77 5.40
N THR A 37 14.16 -12.19 4.24
CA THR A 37 13.16 -11.17 4.06
C THR A 37 11.94 -12.03 4.12
N VAL A 38 11.31 -12.07 5.29
CA VAL A 38 10.09 -12.83 5.48
C VAL A 38 9.22 -12.45 4.29
N ASP A 39 8.91 -13.45 3.46
CA ASP A 39 8.26 -13.20 2.18
C ASP A 39 6.93 -12.49 2.49
N LYS A 40 6.81 -11.23 2.05
CA LYS A 40 5.64 -10.40 2.36
C LYS A 40 4.39 -11.00 1.75
N LYS A 41 4.49 -11.63 0.57
CA LYS A 41 3.40 -12.35 -0.08
C LYS A 41 3.00 -13.54 0.79
N GLU A 42 3.95 -14.38 1.19
CA GLU A 42 3.63 -15.54 2.04
C GLU A 42 3.06 -15.14 3.41
N THR A 43 3.57 -14.06 3.99
CA THR A 43 3.05 -13.52 5.27
C THR A 43 1.61 -13.07 5.14
N PHE A 44 1.30 -12.32 4.08
CA PHE A 44 -0.04 -11.84 3.80
C PHE A 44 -0.99 -13.00 3.48
N LEU A 45 -0.61 -13.92 2.60
CA LEU A 45 -1.44 -15.05 2.21
C LEU A 45 -1.71 -15.99 3.39
N THR A 46 -0.70 -16.24 4.23
CA THR A 46 -0.90 -17.02 5.47
C THR A 46 -1.88 -16.33 6.42
N ALA A 47 -1.79 -15.01 6.60
CA ALA A 47 -2.72 -14.27 7.42
C ALA A 47 -4.15 -14.29 6.84
N ALA A 48 -4.28 -14.11 5.52
CA ALA A 48 -5.57 -14.14 4.82
C ALA A 48 -6.27 -15.50 4.95
N ARG A 49 -5.53 -16.60 4.75
CA ARG A 49 -6.05 -17.96 4.96
C ARG A 49 -6.45 -18.21 6.41
N ALA A 50 -5.65 -17.73 7.36
CA ALA A 50 -5.91 -17.89 8.79
C ALA A 50 -7.10 -17.05 9.30
N ALA A 51 -7.47 -15.97 8.61
CA ALA A 51 -8.58 -15.11 9.01
C ALA A 51 -9.95 -15.80 8.93
N GLY A 52 -10.06 -16.90 8.17
CA GLY A 52 -11.25 -17.75 8.14
C GLY A 52 -12.52 -17.00 7.71
N PHE A 53 -12.41 -16.17 6.68
CA PHE A 53 -13.51 -15.35 6.18
C PHE A 53 -14.71 -16.21 5.79
N LYS A 54 -15.88 -15.88 6.32
CA LYS A 54 -17.11 -16.65 6.10
C LYS A 54 -17.55 -16.57 4.66
N SER A 55 -17.26 -15.47 3.99
CA SER A 55 -17.61 -15.30 2.58
C SER A 55 -16.78 -16.15 1.63
N TRP A 56 -15.69 -16.74 2.10
CA TRP A 56 -14.80 -17.61 1.32
C TRP A 56 -15.14 -19.10 1.43
N ILE A 57 -16.19 -19.48 2.19
CA ILE A 57 -16.58 -20.89 2.38
C ILE A 57 -16.96 -21.57 1.06
N GLU A 58 -17.68 -20.87 0.19
CA GLU A 58 -18.18 -21.43 -1.08
C GLU A 58 -17.19 -21.23 -2.23
N LYS A 59 -16.56 -20.05 -2.29
CA LYS A 59 -15.65 -19.66 -3.37
C LYS A 59 -14.59 -18.69 -2.82
N PRO A 60 -13.45 -19.19 -2.31
CA PRO A 60 -12.33 -18.35 -1.93
C PRO A 60 -11.65 -17.79 -3.20
N PRO A 61 -11.09 -16.57 -3.15
CA PRO A 61 -10.10 -16.13 -4.13
C PRO A 61 -8.88 -17.04 -4.11
N SER A 62 -8.21 -17.18 -5.24
CA SER A 62 -6.92 -17.87 -5.32
C SER A 62 -5.79 -17.04 -4.70
N ASP A 63 -4.72 -17.72 -4.29
CA ASP A 63 -3.54 -17.05 -3.73
C ASP A 63 -2.90 -16.07 -4.74
N ASP A 64 -2.94 -16.37 -6.04
CA ASP A 64 -2.40 -15.50 -7.08
C ASP A 64 -3.28 -14.26 -7.30
N GLU A 65 -4.61 -14.42 -7.25
CA GLU A 65 -5.53 -13.30 -7.26
C GLU A 65 -5.32 -12.36 -6.06
N LEU A 66 -4.97 -12.90 -4.89
CA LEU A 66 -4.73 -12.11 -3.69
C LEU A 66 -3.35 -11.43 -3.66
N ALA A 67 -2.34 -12.02 -4.31
CA ALA A 67 -0.94 -11.68 -4.11
C ALA A 67 -0.56 -10.26 -4.53
N ASP A 68 -1.22 -9.71 -5.55
CA ASP A 68 -0.82 -8.46 -6.18
C ASP A 68 -1.41 -7.23 -5.47
N PHE A 69 -2.61 -7.36 -4.89
CA PHE A 69 -3.34 -6.25 -4.28
C PHE A 69 -2.58 -5.49 -3.19
N PRO A 70 -1.86 -6.14 -2.23
CA PRO A 70 -1.15 -5.39 -1.19
C PRO A 70 -0.13 -4.39 -1.73
N SER A 71 0.48 -4.68 -2.88
CA SER A 71 1.41 -3.77 -3.54
C SER A 71 0.68 -2.60 -4.21
N GLU A 72 -0.47 -2.87 -4.85
CA GLU A 72 -1.30 -1.85 -5.47
C GLU A 72 -1.93 -0.91 -4.44
N TRP A 73 -2.49 -1.44 -3.34
CA TRP A 73 -2.98 -0.65 -2.21
C TRP A 73 -1.89 0.25 -1.64
N CYS A 74 -0.71 -0.31 -1.41
CA CYS A 74 0.45 0.44 -0.93
C CYS A 74 0.79 1.59 -1.87
N THR A 75 0.79 1.34 -3.19
CA THR A 75 1.09 2.35 -4.20
C THR A 75 0.08 3.49 -4.15
N ALA A 76 -1.21 3.18 -4.19
CA ALA A 76 -2.26 4.19 -4.15
C ALA A 76 -2.30 4.97 -2.81
N LEU A 77 -2.05 4.31 -1.67
CA LEU A 77 -1.93 4.99 -0.37
C LEU A 77 -0.71 5.93 -0.32
N ASN A 78 0.40 5.57 -0.96
CA ASN A 78 1.56 6.44 -1.08
C ASN A 78 1.28 7.67 -1.96
N GLU A 79 0.37 7.55 -2.93
CA GLU A 79 -0.09 8.63 -3.80
C GLU A 79 -1.15 9.52 -3.12
N GLY A 80 -1.57 9.17 -1.90
CA GLY A 80 -2.52 9.96 -1.10
C GLY A 80 -3.97 9.60 -1.35
N HIS A 81 -4.26 8.47 -2.02
CA HIS A 81 -5.63 7.99 -2.17
C HIS A 81 -6.19 7.47 -0.84
N SER A 82 -7.49 7.69 -0.63
CA SER A 82 -8.22 7.22 0.55
C SER A 82 -8.64 5.76 0.40
N VAL A 83 -9.02 5.13 1.51
CA VAL A 83 -9.63 3.80 1.52
C VAL A 83 -10.93 3.77 0.72
N ASP A 84 -11.72 4.84 0.74
CA ASP A 84 -12.93 4.94 -0.08
C ASP A 84 -12.58 4.91 -1.58
N TRP A 85 -11.56 5.68 -1.98
CA TRP A 85 -11.08 5.69 -3.36
C TRP A 85 -10.59 4.30 -3.80
N LEU A 86 -9.82 3.60 -2.97
CA LEU A 86 -9.33 2.24 -3.25
C LEU A 86 -10.47 1.28 -3.62
N PHE A 87 -11.61 1.39 -2.93
CA PHE A 87 -12.74 0.45 -3.05
C PHE A 87 -13.78 0.88 -4.08
N ASN A 88 -13.95 2.18 -4.34
CA ASN A 88 -15.00 2.67 -5.20
C ASN A 88 -14.50 3.14 -6.58
N GLU A 89 -13.33 3.78 -6.62
CA GLU A 89 -12.83 4.44 -7.83
C GLU A 89 -11.63 3.72 -8.45
N GLY A 90 -10.69 3.28 -7.62
CA GLY A 90 -9.47 2.60 -8.07
C GLY A 90 -9.71 1.17 -8.55
N GLY A 91 -10.86 0.57 -8.23
CA GLY A 91 -11.13 -0.84 -8.54
C GLY A 91 -10.14 -1.80 -7.88
N LEU A 92 -9.38 -1.33 -6.89
CA LEU A 92 -8.29 -2.08 -6.27
C LEU A 92 -8.82 -3.03 -5.21
N TYR A 93 -10.13 -3.23 -5.09
CA TYR A 93 -10.68 -4.15 -4.10
C TYR A 93 -11.57 -5.23 -4.72
N PRO A 94 -11.31 -6.51 -4.41
CA PRO A 94 -12.17 -7.62 -4.80
C PRO A 94 -13.35 -7.82 -3.84
N TYR A 95 -14.48 -7.13 -4.04
CA TYR A 95 -15.72 -7.37 -3.27
C TYR A 95 -16.91 -7.60 -4.20
N GLY A 96 -17.87 -8.42 -3.76
CA GLY A 96 -19.11 -8.71 -4.51
C GLY A 96 -19.20 -10.13 -5.07
N THR A 97 -20.24 -10.38 -5.87
CA THR A 97 -20.63 -11.73 -6.35
C THR A 97 -19.54 -12.46 -7.12
N ASP A 98 -18.66 -11.73 -7.81
CA ASP A 98 -17.64 -12.34 -8.66
C ASP A 98 -16.44 -12.86 -7.85
N TRP A 99 -16.13 -12.20 -6.74
CA TRP A 99 -14.99 -12.48 -5.86
C TRP A 99 -15.35 -13.22 -4.56
N GLY A 100 -16.63 -13.23 -4.19
CA GLY A 100 -17.09 -13.88 -2.97
C GLY A 100 -16.80 -13.08 -1.69
N THR A 101 -15.77 -12.23 -1.64
CA THR A 101 -15.42 -11.46 -0.43
C THR A 101 -16.48 -10.42 -0.06
N LYS A 102 -16.99 -10.48 1.18
CA LYS A 102 -17.92 -9.47 1.72
C LYS A 102 -17.19 -8.22 2.19
N LYS A 103 -17.84 -7.06 2.02
CA LYS A 103 -17.32 -5.70 2.34
C LYS A 103 -16.60 -5.56 3.69
N PRO A 104 -17.06 -6.16 4.81
CA PRO A 104 -16.32 -6.08 6.08
C PRO A 104 -15.04 -6.92 6.11
N GLU A 105 -15.01 -8.08 5.46
CA GLU A 105 -13.89 -9.04 5.46
C GLU A 105 -12.75 -8.56 4.54
N ALA A 106 -13.08 -8.17 3.33
CA ALA A 106 -13.11 -6.74 3.07
C ALA A 106 -11.91 -5.87 3.51
N TYR A 107 -12.32 -4.90 4.31
CA TYR A 107 -11.46 -4.01 5.09
C TYR A 107 -10.47 -4.74 6.00
N GLN A 108 -10.81 -5.91 6.54
CA GLN A 108 -9.84 -6.68 7.33
C GLN A 108 -8.66 -7.15 6.48
N LEU A 109 -8.92 -7.63 5.25
CA LEU A 109 -7.89 -8.03 4.29
C LEU A 109 -7.00 -6.84 3.89
N LEU A 110 -7.58 -5.66 3.66
CA LEU A 110 -6.82 -4.44 3.40
C LEU A 110 -5.87 -4.13 4.58
N VAL A 111 -6.39 -4.13 5.81
CA VAL A 111 -5.58 -3.86 7.01
C VAL A 111 -4.44 -4.87 7.15
N MET A 112 -4.68 -6.15 6.87
CA MET A 112 -3.63 -7.18 6.85
C MET A 112 -2.57 -6.90 5.78
N GLY A 113 -2.98 -6.57 4.56
CA GLY A 113 -2.06 -6.23 3.46
C GLY A 113 -1.22 -5.00 3.77
N VAL A 114 -1.84 -3.92 4.23
CA VAL A 114 -1.18 -2.66 4.59
C VAL A 114 -0.19 -2.87 5.73
N LYS A 115 -0.55 -3.62 6.76
CA LYS A 115 0.36 -3.94 7.88
C LYS A 115 1.65 -4.63 7.42
N VAL A 116 1.57 -5.47 6.39
CA VAL A 116 2.74 -6.21 5.86
C VAL A 116 3.53 -5.40 4.83
N TYR A 117 2.84 -4.71 3.92
CA TYR A 117 3.46 -4.05 2.77
C TYR A 117 3.83 -2.60 3.03
N CYS A 118 2.97 -1.84 3.71
CA CYS A 118 3.13 -0.41 3.98
C CYS A 118 2.65 0.00 5.37
N PRO A 119 3.29 -0.51 6.45
CA PRO A 119 2.81 -0.34 7.82
C PRO A 119 2.65 1.13 8.26
N LYS A 120 3.36 2.07 7.60
CA LYS A 120 3.19 3.51 7.81
C LYS A 120 1.76 4.02 7.56
N HIS A 121 0.97 3.35 6.71
CA HIS A 121 -0.41 3.71 6.42
C HIS A 121 -1.43 2.94 7.29
N GLU A 122 -1.00 1.99 8.14
CA GLU A 122 -1.94 1.19 8.95
C GLU A 122 -2.81 2.06 9.86
N GLY A 123 -2.22 3.10 10.47
CA GLY A 123 -2.94 4.05 11.30
C GLY A 123 -4.02 4.81 10.52
N GLN A 124 -3.62 5.43 9.40
CA GLN A 124 -4.51 6.15 8.50
C GLN A 124 -5.68 5.27 8.04
N VAL A 125 -5.39 4.06 7.55
CA VAL A 125 -6.41 3.14 7.04
C VAL A 125 -7.43 2.78 8.12
N LYS A 126 -6.97 2.48 9.35
CA LYS A 126 -7.89 2.18 10.45
C LYS A 126 -8.70 3.39 10.89
N GLU A 127 -8.13 4.59 10.83
CA GLU A 127 -8.85 5.83 11.16
C GLU A 127 -9.94 6.13 10.13
N GLU A 128 -9.63 6.02 8.84
CA GLU A 128 -10.59 6.22 7.76
C GLU A 128 -11.75 5.22 7.86
N LEU A 129 -11.46 3.93 8.08
CA LEU A 129 -12.50 2.93 8.24
C LEU A 129 -13.37 3.16 9.48
N ARG A 130 -12.80 3.63 10.59
CA ARG A 130 -13.61 4.00 11.78
C ARG A 130 -14.49 5.20 11.50
N ALA A 131 -14.00 6.19 10.76
CA ALA A 131 -14.77 7.37 10.40
C ALA A 131 -16.02 7.03 9.57
N THR A 132 -15.97 5.95 8.79
CA THR A 132 -17.10 5.46 7.99
C THR A 132 -17.94 4.38 8.68
N GLY A 133 -17.57 3.95 9.89
CA GLY A 133 -18.27 2.88 10.63
C GLY A 133 -17.96 1.45 10.13
N GLU A 134 -16.86 1.29 9.40
CA GLU A 134 -16.47 0.06 8.70
C GLU A 134 -15.35 -0.73 9.42
N TYR A 135 -14.95 -0.30 10.63
CA TYR A 135 -13.92 -0.93 11.47
C TYR A 135 -14.27 -0.99 12.95
#